data_AF-A0A7W2T8P8-F1
#
_entry.id   AF-A0A7W2T8P8-F1
#
_cell.length_a   1.000
_cell.length_b   1.000
_cell.length_c   1.000
_cell.angle_alpha   90.00
_cell.angle_beta   90.00
_cell.angle_gamma   90.00
#
_symmetry.space_group_name_H-M   'P 1'
#
loop_
_entity.id
_entity.type
_entity.pdbx_description
1 polymer ?
#
loop_
_entity_poly.entity_id
_entity_poly.type
_entity_poly.pdbx_seq_one_letter_code
_entity_poly.pdbx_strand_id
1 'polypeptide(L)'
;MVADKWNQVDKAFIFLSEKYSSKSSFQLTELAESSGWSLSTVKTYLRKKWSKILVKNENGYSVTELISKYSEVTFRQHQSQNIVIEKYFYQTLVDKAISACISAIEIYNKPNFEYREETFSILMVNAWELILKAKLVKDNDDNRESIYFLNKGKTVITPSGNAKTIGTVQAMNRLIETKDIPKSVELNIKLLLNIRDDSVHFIHDDVELSIQIQEIGTASLQNFMSLAMNWFSYDFTQFNFYLMPVSFFHLSDVTSFSIDNQVKSNLLSYLKKIEKEEENCNDPNFAISLKLKTKLVKTTADEALQVRLTNDPEAPEIVFSEEEALRNYPNDYYEIIAIFKKRYTNFKQNTKLHNHMRSLKIDGEKYCKVRRLDPENPNSINKTFYHNRVIDKFDEWYDRV
;
A
#
# COMPACT_ATOMS: atom_id res chain seq x y z
N MET A 1 40.36 22.38 -17.44
CA MET A 1 41.34 21.29 -17.30
C MET A 1 40.94 20.37 -16.14
N VAL A 2 39.86 19.59 -16.28
CA VAL A 2 39.36 18.67 -15.21
C VAL A 2 39.41 17.20 -15.67
N ALA A 3 39.73 16.95 -16.95
CA ALA A 3 39.69 15.62 -17.56
C ALA A 3 40.76 14.63 -17.05
N ASP A 4 41.84 15.11 -16.42
CA ASP A 4 42.99 14.24 -16.08
C ASP A 4 42.95 13.63 -14.68
N LYS A 5 42.06 14.09 -13.78
CA LYS A 5 42.10 13.67 -12.37
C LYS A 5 41.68 12.21 -12.14
N TRP A 6 40.80 11.67 -13.01
CA TRP A 6 40.17 10.36 -12.82
C TRP A 6 40.59 9.30 -13.82
N ASN A 7 41.42 9.66 -14.82
CA ASN A 7 41.83 8.80 -15.92
C ASN A 7 42.43 7.45 -15.45
N GLN A 8 43.27 7.46 -14.42
CA GLN A 8 43.85 6.24 -13.86
C GLN A 8 42.83 5.38 -13.08
N VAL A 9 41.86 6.02 -12.43
CA VAL A 9 40.78 5.34 -11.69
C VAL A 9 39.83 4.64 -12.66
N ASP A 10 39.54 5.27 -13.80
CA ASP A 10 38.66 4.73 -14.83
C ASP A 10 39.29 3.54 -15.54
N LYS A 11 40.57 3.65 -15.88
CA LYS A 11 41.34 2.53 -16.41
C LYS A 11 41.36 1.32 -15.46
N ALA A 12 41.50 1.57 -14.16
CA ALA A 12 41.40 0.52 -13.15
C ALA A 12 39.99 -0.10 -13.12
N PHE A 13 38.93 0.70 -13.21
CA PHE A 13 37.55 0.21 -13.23
C PHE A 13 37.24 -0.66 -14.46
N ILE A 14 37.66 -0.20 -15.64
CA ILE A 14 37.50 -0.93 -16.91
C ILE A 14 38.19 -2.29 -16.81
N PHE A 15 39.45 -2.31 -16.38
CA PHE A 15 40.21 -3.55 -16.22
C PHE A 15 39.54 -4.52 -15.23
N LEU A 16 39.06 -4.03 -14.09
CA LEU A 16 38.36 -4.87 -13.10
C LEU A 16 37.04 -5.43 -13.64
N SER A 17 36.32 -4.63 -14.43
CA SER A 17 35.06 -5.05 -15.07
C SER A 17 35.29 -6.10 -16.15
N GLU A 18 36.36 -5.98 -16.93
CA GLU A 18 36.79 -6.97 -17.92
C GLU A 18 37.22 -8.29 -17.26
N LYS A 19 38.00 -8.22 -16.17
CA LYS A 19 38.43 -9.41 -15.42
C LYS A 19 37.27 -10.11 -14.71
N TYR A 20 36.27 -9.35 -14.24
CA TYR A 20 35.03 -9.91 -13.72
C TYR A 20 34.24 -10.65 -14.81
N SER A 21 34.07 -10.01 -15.98
CA SER A 21 33.32 -10.59 -17.11
C SER A 21 33.96 -11.86 -17.65
N SER A 22 35.30 -11.89 -17.72
CA SER A 22 36.09 -13.05 -18.15
C SER A 22 36.31 -14.11 -17.06
N LYS A 23 35.89 -13.85 -15.81
CA LYS A 23 36.13 -14.70 -14.61
C LYS A 23 37.58 -15.15 -14.47
N SER A 24 38.52 -14.31 -14.93
CA SER A 24 39.94 -14.63 -14.95
C SER A 24 40.65 -14.02 -13.73
N SER A 25 41.59 -14.78 -13.17
CA SER A 25 42.49 -14.28 -12.12
C SER A 25 43.60 -13.42 -12.74
N PHE A 26 44.08 -12.43 -11.99
CA PHE A 26 45.15 -11.53 -12.44
C PHE A 26 46.15 -11.24 -11.32
N GLN A 27 47.35 -10.80 -11.71
CA GLN A 27 48.37 -10.30 -10.79
C GLN A 27 48.26 -8.80 -10.56
N LEU A 28 48.70 -8.31 -9.40
CA LEU A 28 48.68 -6.85 -9.11
C LEU A 28 49.60 -6.04 -10.03
N THR A 29 50.58 -6.69 -10.67
CA THR A 29 51.42 -6.10 -11.72
C THR A 29 50.62 -5.76 -12.96
N GLU A 30 49.75 -6.66 -13.43
CA GLU A 30 48.86 -6.41 -14.57
C GLU A 30 47.91 -5.25 -14.32
N LEU A 31 47.37 -5.16 -13.09
CA LEU A 31 46.49 -4.06 -12.69
C LEU A 31 47.25 -2.72 -12.61
N ALA A 32 48.52 -2.74 -12.21
CA ALA A 32 49.37 -1.55 -12.17
C ALA A 32 49.68 -1.04 -13.59
N GLU A 33 50.02 -1.94 -14.51
CA GLU A 33 50.29 -1.62 -15.92
C GLU A 33 49.06 -1.06 -16.63
N SER A 34 47.87 -1.66 -16.42
CA SER A 34 46.64 -1.20 -17.06
C SER A 34 46.11 0.13 -16.51
N SER A 35 46.17 0.32 -15.18
CA SER A 35 45.74 1.56 -14.54
C SER A 35 46.72 2.72 -14.70
N GLY A 36 48.00 2.44 -14.99
CA GLY A 36 49.08 3.43 -15.03
C GLY A 36 49.53 3.89 -13.64
N TRP A 37 49.21 3.12 -12.58
CA TRP A 37 49.67 3.37 -11.22
C TRP A 37 50.92 2.57 -10.86
N SER A 38 51.69 3.07 -9.90
CA SER A 38 52.77 2.28 -9.30
C SER A 38 52.20 1.11 -8.49
N LEU A 39 52.96 0.02 -8.43
CA LEU A 39 52.58 -1.17 -7.66
C LEU A 39 52.34 -0.88 -6.16
N SER A 40 53.04 0.12 -5.59
CA SER A 40 52.82 0.57 -4.22
C SER A 40 51.47 1.27 -4.03
N THR A 41 51.03 2.06 -5.01
CA THR A 41 49.73 2.73 -5.02
C THR A 41 48.60 1.70 -5.13
N VAL A 42 48.72 0.74 -6.04
CA VAL A 42 47.75 -0.37 -6.19
C VAL A 42 47.62 -1.19 -4.90
N LYS A 43 48.73 -1.53 -4.25
CA LYS A 43 48.71 -2.21 -2.94
C LYS A 43 48.01 -1.38 -1.85
N THR A 44 48.14 -0.06 -1.90
CA THR A 44 47.47 0.85 -0.95
C THR A 44 45.97 0.88 -1.19
N TYR A 45 45.52 0.96 -2.43
CA TYR A 45 44.09 0.89 -2.79
C TYR A 45 43.49 -0.47 -2.47
N LEU A 46 44.20 -1.57 -2.74
CA LEU A 46 43.80 -2.93 -2.35
C LEU A 46 43.49 -3.00 -0.85
N ARG A 47 44.40 -2.49 -0.01
CA ARG A 47 44.24 -2.54 1.45
C ARG A 47 43.14 -1.61 1.97
N LYS A 48 43.06 -0.38 1.44
CA LYS A 48 42.15 0.66 1.98
C LYS A 48 40.73 0.61 1.41
N LYS A 49 40.57 0.16 0.16
CA LYS A 49 39.35 0.37 -0.63
C LYS A 49 38.86 -0.93 -1.27
N TRP A 50 39.72 -1.72 -1.91
CA TRP A 50 39.27 -2.88 -2.70
C TRP A 50 39.27 -4.21 -1.97
N SER A 51 39.44 -4.23 -0.65
CA SER A 51 39.46 -5.46 0.15
C SER A 51 38.17 -6.28 0.04
N LYS A 52 37.04 -5.63 -0.23
CA LYS A 52 35.75 -6.28 -0.49
C LYS A 52 35.55 -6.64 -1.97
N ILE A 53 36.17 -5.87 -2.87
CA ILE A 53 36.01 -6.03 -4.32
C ILE A 53 36.91 -7.16 -4.84
N LEU A 54 38.10 -7.32 -4.28
CA LEU A 54 39.13 -8.26 -4.72
C LEU A 54 39.35 -9.36 -3.68
N VAL A 55 39.29 -10.60 -4.13
CA VAL A 55 39.58 -11.79 -3.32
C VAL A 55 40.89 -12.40 -3.78
N LYS A 56 41.72 -12.83 -2.82
CA LYS A 56 43.02 -13.47 -3.10
C LYS A 56 42.81 -14.97 -3.31
N ASN A 57 43.31 -15.48 -4.44
CA ASN A 57 43.31 -16.90 -4.81
C ASN A 57 44.76 -17.43 -4.88
N GLU A 58 44.93 -18.74 -5.07
CA GLU A 58 46.25 -19.40 -5.18
C GLU A 58 47.12 -18.79 -6.29
N ASN A 59 46.51 -18.35 -7.39
CA ASN A 59 47.19 -17.82 -8.58
C ASN A 59 47.13 -16.28 -8.71
N GLY A 60 46.68 -15.54 -7.70
CA GLY A 60 46.60 -14.06 -7.76
C GLY A 60 45.34 -13.48 -7.10
N TYR A 61 44.63 -12.61 -7.82
CA TYR A 61 43.39 -11.99 -7.35
C TYR A 61 42.25 -12.21 -8.36
N SER A 62 41.02 -12.34 -7.85
CA SER A 62 39.79 -12.35 -8.64
C SER A 62 38.84 -11.25 -8.17
N VAL A 63 38.00 -10.76 -9.09
CA VAL A 63 37.00 -9.72 -8.82
C VAL A 63 35.68 -10.36 -8.38
N THR A 64 35.09 -9.81 -7.32
CA THR A 64 33.78 -10.24 -6.81
C THR A 64 32.63 -9.59 -7.57
N GLU A 65 31.41 -10.11 -7.37
CA GLU A 65 30.17 -9.53 -7.92
C GLU A 65 29.93 -8.08 -7.49
N LEU A 66 30.55 -7.60 -6.40
CA LEU A 66 30.38 -6.22 -5.96
C LEU A 66 30.77 -5.20 -7.04
N ILE A 67 31.64 -5.54 -7.99
CA ILE A 67 32.02 -4.62 -9.07
C ILE A 67 30.83 -4.28 -10.00
N SER A 68 29.87 -5.20 -10.18
CA SER A 68 28.70 -4.99 -11.06
C SER A 68 27.73 -3.95 -10.52
N LYS A 69 27.80 -3.66 -9.22
CA LYS A 69 26.99 -2.64 -8.54
C LYS A 69 27.54 -1.23 -8.73
N TYR A 70 28.76 -1.08 -9.26
CA TYR A 70 29.38 0.22 -9.49
C TYR A 70 29.27 0.61 -10.97
N SER A 71 28.94 1.88 -11.22
CA SER A 71 29.23 2.58 -12.47
C SER A 71 30.57 3.33 -12.36
N GLU A 72 31.16 3.78 -13.49
CA GLU A 72 32.38 4.61 -13.50
C GLU A 72 32.31 5.76 -12.50
N VAL A 73 31.18 6.46 -12.46
CA VAL A 73 30.96 7.61 -11.57
C VAL A 73 31.01 7.20 -10.10
N THR A 74 30.29 6.13 -9.73
CA THR A 74 30.28 5.62 -8.35
C THR A 74 31.62 5.01 -7.93
N PHE A 75 32.37 4.42 -8.87
CA PHE A 75 33.70 3.88 -8.60
C PHE A 75 34.74 4.98 -8.37
N ARG A 76 34.68 6.08 -9.14
CA ARG A 76 35.49 7.29 -8.88
C ARG A 76 35.27 7.82 -7.46
N GLN A 77 34.00 7.92 -7.04
CA GLN A 77 33.62 8.39 -5.70
C GLN A 77 34.14 7.47 -4.59
N HIS A 78 34.12 6.16 -4.79
CA HIS A 78 34.68 5.18 -3.86
C HIS A 78 36.17 5.44 -3.54
N GLN A 79 36.93 5.98 -4.50
CA GLN A 79 38.39 6.17 -4.40
C GLN A 79 38.84 7.51 -3.80
N SER A 80 37.93 8.48 -3.58
CA SER A 80 38.27 9.75 -2.93
C SER A 80 38.60 9.57 -1.44
N GLN A 81 39.59 10.32 -0.93
CA GLN A 81 40.08 10.24 0.46
C GLN A 81 39.13 10.88 1.48
N ASN A 82 38.19 11.73 1.04
CA ASN A 82 37.09 12.21 1.85
C ASN A 82 35.82 11.49 1.37
N ILE A 83 35.19 10.71 2.24
CA ILE A 83 33.85 10.14 2.00
C ILE A 83 32.85 11.29 2.17
N VAL A 84 32.86 12.22 1.23
CA VAL A 84 31.72 13.05 0.91
C VAL A 84 31.45 12.67 -0.53
N ILE A 85 30.58 11.66 -0.71
CA ILE A 85 29.93 11.49 -2.00
C ILE A 85 29.28 12.85 -2.26
N GLU A 86 29.75 13.58 -3.28
CA GLU A 86 29.07 14.78 -3.73
C GLU A 86 27.72 14.30 -4.27
N LYS A 87 26.76 14.23 -3.36
CA LYS A 87 25.41 13.78 -3.63
C LYS A 87 24.81 14.82 -4.55
N TYR A 88 24.33 14.38 -5.71
CA TYR A 88 23.63 15.27 -6.63
C TYR A 88 22.49 15.96 -5.87
N PHE A 89 22.17 17.19 -6.25
CA PHE A 89 21.14 17.96 -5.60
C PHE A 89 19.78 17.24 -5.65
N TYR A 90 19.44 16.60 -6.79
CA TYR A 90 18.22 15.80 -6.89
C TYR A 90 18.19 14.66 -5.87
N GLN A 91 19.31 13.97 -5.62
CA GLN A 91 19.35 12.88 -4.64
C GLN A 91 19.10 13.42 -3.23
N THR A 92 19.58 14.63 -2.92
CA THR A 92 19.33 15.28 -1.63
C THR A 92 17.87 15.66 -1.47
N LEU A 93 17.21 16.08 -2.56
CA LEU A 93 15.76 16.31 -2.57
C LEU A 93 14.98 15.01 -2.38
N VAL A 94 15.40 13.91 -3.01
CA VAL A 94 14.77 12.58 -2.84
C VAL A 94 14.84 12.14 -1.38
N ASP A 95 16.01 12.21 -0.73
CA ASP A 95 16.15 11.85 0.68
C ASP A 95 15.21 12.66 1.58
N LYS A 96 15.08 13.97 1.30
CA LYS A 96 14.17 14.86 2.03
C LYS A 96 12.71 14.50 1.77
N ALA A 97 12.35 14.20 0.52
CA ALA A 97 11.00 13.78 0.15
C ALA A 97 10.59 12.51 0.89
N ILE A 98 11.50 11.52 0.94
CA ILE A 98 11.26 10.25 1.62
C ILE A 98 11.18 10.45 3.13
N SER A 99 12.05 11.28 3.71
CA SER A 99 11.98 11.62 5.14
C SER A 99 10.64 12.29 5.49
N ALA A 100 10.17 13.23 4.67
CA ALA A 100 8.87 13.88 4.86
C ALA A 100 7.71 12.89 4.74
N CYS A 101 7.78 11.95 3.78
CA CYS A 101 6.79 10.89 3.60
C CYS A 101 6.73 9.95 4.82
N ILE A 102 7.89 9.53 5.33
CA ILE A 102 7.97 8.70 6.55
C ILE A 102 7.39 9.45 7.75
N SER A 103 7.73 10.72 7.93
CA SER A 103 7.14 11.54 9.00
C SER A 103 5.63 11.65 8.88
N ALA A 104 5.08 11.75 7.65
CA ALA A 104 3.64 11.76 7.45
C ALA A 104 3.00 10.47 7.98
N ILE A 105 3.56 9.31 7.63
CA ILE A 105 3.08 7.99 8.07
C ILE A 105 3.19 7.83 9.58
N GLU A 106 4.33 8.21 10.17
CA GLU A 106 4.55 8.11 11.61
C GLU A 106 3.54 8.91 12.40
N ILE A 107 3.25 10.14 11.96
CA ILE A 107 2.25 11.00 12.61
C ILE A 107 0.85 10.43 12.44
N TYR A 108 0.49 9.97 11.24
CA TYR A 108 -0.81 9.36 10.99
C TYR A 108 -1.05 8.12 11.86
N ASN A 109 -0.02 7.30 12.07
CA ASN A 109 -0.08 6.07 12.85
C ASN A 109 0.01 6.29 14.37
N LYS A 110 0.04 7.54 14.86
CA LYS A 110 -0.02 7.78 16.30
C LYS A 110 -1.43 7.49 16.84
N PRO A 111 -1.55 6.76 17.96
CA PRO A 111 -2.85 6.26 18.40
C PRO A 111 -3.80 7.32 18.95
N ASN A 112 -3.29 8.39 19.55
CA ASN A 112 -4.08 9.50 20.04
C ASN A 112 -3.47 10.82 19.55
N PHE A 113 -3.84 11.22 18.34
CA PHE A 113 -3.40 12.46 17.73
C PHE A 113 -4.56 13.06 16.92
N GLU A 114 -5.26 14.02 17.52
CA GLU A 114 -6.46 14.65 16.96
C GLU A 114 -6.18 15.45 15.67
N TYR A 115 -4.93 15.84 15.44
CA TYR A 115 -4.50 16.64 14.28
C TYR A 115 -3.78 15.78 13.21
N ARG A 116 -4.04 14.46 13.21
CA ARG A 116 -3.26 13.50 12.41
C ARG A 116 -3.55 13.60 10.93
N GLU A 117 -4.81 13.79 10.54
CA GLU A 117 -5.24 13.86 9.15
C GLU A 117 -4.68 15.12 8.47
N GLU A 118 -4.72 16.27 9.15
CA GLU A 118 -4.16 17.52 8.60
C GLU A 118 -2.64 17.48 8.55
N THR A 119 -2.00 16.99 9.62
CA THR A 119 -0.53 16.90 9.63
C THR A 119 -0.05 15.93 8.55
N PHE A 120 -0.76 14.81 8.36
CA PHE A 120 -0.49 13.88 7.28
C PHE A 120 -0.60 14.55 5.91
N SER A 121 -1.71 15.27 5.63
CA SER A 121 -1.92 15.91 4.34
C SER A 121 -0.84 16.96 4.04
N ILE A 122 -0.45 17.76 5.03
CA ILE A 122 0.62 18.78 4.92
C ILE A 122 1.97 18.12 4.60
N LEU A 123 2.36 17.11 5.37
CA LEU A 123 3.65 16.43 5.20
C LEU A 123 3.70 15.65 3.89
N MET A 124 2.61 14.99 3.51
CA MET A 124 2.53 14.21 2.28
C MET A 124 2.54 15.10 1.03
N VAL A 125 1.87 16.26 1.06
CA VAL A 125 1.99 17.26 -0.03
C VAL A 125 3.42 17.78 -0.13
N ASN A 126 4.08 18.06 0.98
CA ASN A 126 5.48 18.47 0.97
C ASN A 126 6.41 17.39 0.39
N ALA A 127 6.17 16.11 0.73
CA ALA A 127 6.90 14.99 0.14
C ALA A 127 6.72 14.94 -1.38
N TRP A 128 5.49 15.10 -1.87
CA TRP A 128 5.19 15.20 -3.30
C TRP A 128 5.89 16.39 -3.96
N GLU A 129 5.86 17.56 -3.34
CA GLU A 129 6.55 18.73 -3.89
C GLU A 129 8.04 18.48 -4.10
N LEU A 130 8.69 17.86 -3.11
CA LEU A 130 10.12 17.57 -3.13
C LEU A 130 10.48 16.52 -4.19
N ILE A 131 9.69 15.44 -4.32
CA ILE A 131 9.99 14.39 -5.30
C ILE A 131 9.76 14.85 -6.74
N LEU A 132 8.72 15.65 -6.99
CA LEU A 132 8.46 16.24 -8.32
C LEU A 132 9.57 17.19 -8.72
N LYS A 133 10.03 18.03 -7.79
CA LYS A 133 11.21 18.90 -8.00
C LYS A 133 12.47 18.07 -8.25
N ALA A 134 12.68 17.00 -7.50
CA ALA A 134 13.83 16.13 -7.70
C ALA A 134 13.85 15.52 -9.12
N LYS A 135 12.69 15.12 -9.64
CA LYS A 135 12.56 14.56 -10.99
C LYS A 135 12.91 15.61 -12.05
N LEU A 136 12.36 16.81 -11.94
CA LEU A 136 12.70 17.93 -12.83
C LEU A 136 14.19 18.27 -12.81
N VAL A 137 14.81 18.28 -11.63
CA VAL A 137 16.26 18.54 -11.51
C VAL A 137 17.06 17.40 -12.14
N LYS A 138 16.66 16.14 -11.91
CA LYS A 138 17.32 14.97 -12.49
C LYS A 138 17.28 15.00 -14.02
N ASP A 139 16.13 15.35 -14.60
CA ASP A 139 15.95 15.40 -16.05
C ASP A 139 16.69 16.57 -16.72
N ASN A 140 17.11 17.57 -15.93
CA ASN A 140 17.91 18.71 -16.39
C ASN A 140 19.37 18.63 -15.88
N ASP A 141 19.94 17.42 -15.83
CA ASP A 141 21.35 17.18 -15.48
C ASP A 141 21.80 17.79 -14.14
N ASP A 142 20.94 17.69 -13.11
CA ASP A 142 21.15 18.26 -11.78
C ASP A 142 21.18 19.79 -11.70
N ASN A 143 20.67 20.47 -12.73
CA ASN A 143 20.57 21.94 -12.73
C ASN A 143 19.48 22.44 -11.77
N ARG A 144 19.90 23.20 -10.75
CA ARG A 144 19.01 23.80 -9.73
C ARG A 144 18.07 24.87 -10.30
N GLU A 145 18.47 25.52 -11.38
CA GLU A 145 17.65 26.58 -11.99
C GLU A 145 16.37 26.05 -12.61
N SER A 146 16.33 24.74 -12.93
CA SER A 146 15.14 24.07 -13.47
C SER A 146 13.92 24.21 -12.56
N ILE A 147 14.10 24.34 -11.25
CA ILE A 147 13.01 24.46 -10.28
C ILE A 147 12.78 25.89 -9.80
N TYR A 148 13.47 26.88 -10.37
CA TYR A 148 13.27 28.28 -10.00
C TYR A 148 11.99 28.85 -10.60
N PHE A 149 11.32 29.66 -9.80
CA PHE A 149 10.12 30.38 -10.22
C PHE A 149 10.54 31.61 -11.03
N LEU A 150 10.19 31.58 -12.31
CA LEU A 150 10.47 32.65 -13.26
C LEU A 150 9.22 33.53 -13.41
N ASN A 151 9.40 34.85 -13.27
CA ASN A 151 8.39 35.84 -13.61
C ASN A 151 8.95 36.76 -14.69
N LYS A 152 8.29 36.83 -15.86
CA LYS A 152 8.78 37.55 -17.04
C LYS A 152 10.24 37.22 -17.41
N GLY A 153 10.60 35.94 -17.33
CA GLY A 153 11.94 35.44 -17.66
C GLY A 153 13.03 35.71 -16.60
N LYS A 154 12.70 36.32 -15.46
CA LYS A 154 13.65 36.56 -14.36
C LYS A 154 13.28 35.73 -13.13
N THR A 155 14.29 35.18 -12.46
CA THR A 155 14.13 34.47 -11.20
C THR A 155 13.62 35.41 -10.12
N VAL A 156 12.50 35.05 -9.50
CA VAL A 156 11.97 35.80 -8.37
C VAL A 156 12.77 35.47 -7.12
N ILE A 157 13.20 36.50 -6.39
CA ILE A 157 13.96 36.35 -5.15
C ILE A 157 12.98 36.53 -3.97
N THR A 158 13.11 35.66 -2.98
CA THR A 158 12.35 35.72 -1.72
C THR A 158 12.88 36.85 -0.82
N PRO A 159 12.10 37.33 0.18
CA PRO A 159 12.59 38.33 1.13
C PRO A 159 13.90 37.95 1.84
N SER A 160 14.17 36.65 1.98
CA SER A 160 15.40 36.10 2.56
C SER A 160 16.61 36.12 1.62
N GLY A 161 16.47 36.62 0.38
CA GLY A 161 17.55 36.67 -0.61
C GLY A 161 17.73 35.39 -1.43
N ASN A 162 16.92 34.35 -1.20
CA ASN A 162 17.01 33.08 -1.93
C ASN A 162 16.14 33.07 -3.19
N ALA A 163 16.55 32.34 -4.23
CA ALA A 163 15.71 32.07 -5.39
C ALA A 163 14.42 31.34 -4.96
N LYS A 164 13.26 31.90 -5.34
CA LYS A 164 11.97 31.28 -5.10
C LYS A 164 11.87 30.03 -5.98
N THR A 165 11.46 28.90 -5.41
CA THR A 165 11.22 27.66 -6.17
C THR A 165 9.76 27.56 -6.59
N ILE A 166 9.49 26.78 -7.63
CA ILE A 166 8.13 26.45 -8.09
C ILE A 166 7.35 25.69 -7.00
N GLY A 167 6.02 25.79 -7.00
CA GLY A 167 5.17 25.01 -6.09
C GLY A 167 4.80 23.63 -6.67
N THR A 168 4.16 22.79 -5.85
CA THR A 168 3.67 21.45 -6.23
C THR A 168 2.93 21.43 -7.57
N VAL A 169 1.90 22.29 -7.74
CA VAL A 169 1.07 22.33 -8.97
C VAL A 169 1.90 22.67 -10.21
N GLN A 170 2.82 23.62 -10.10
CA GLN A 170 3.67 24.02 -11.21
C GLN A 170 4.67 22.92 -11.59
N ALA A 171 5.24 22.23 -10.59
CA ALA A 171 6.13 21.10 -10.82
C ALA A 171 5.38 19.93 -11.51
N MET A 172 4.17 19.63 -11.04
CA MET A 172 3.30 18.61 -11.61
C MET A 172 2.94 18.92 -13.06
N ASN A 173 2.50 20.15 -13.38
CA ASN A 173 2.14 20.54 -14.75
C ASN A 173 3.31 20.34 -15.74
N ARG A 174 4.54 20.68 -15.34
CA ARG A 174 5.73 20.46 -16.18
C ARG A 174 6.00 18.98 -16.46
N LEU A 175 5.74 18.10 -15.48
CA LEU A 175 5.92 16.66 -15.63
C LEU A 175 4.76 15.98 -16.37
N ILE A 176 3.58 16.60 -16.38
CA ILE A 176 2.44 16.18 -17.21
C ILE A 176 2.75 16.49 -18.69
N GLU A 177 3.33 17.65 -18.99
CA GLU A 177 3.77 18.02 -20.34
C GLU A 177 4.78 17.01 -20.92
N THR A 178 5.67 16.47 -20.08
CA THR A 178 6.64 15.43 -20.47
C THR A 178 6.06 14.01 -20.45
N LYS A 179 4.79 13.83 -20.07
CA LYS A 179 4.09 12.54 -19.90
C LYS A 179 4.75 11.58 -18.90
N ASP A 180 5.47 12.12 -17.91
CA ASP A 180 6.08 11.32 -16.84
C ASP A 180 5.10 10.94 -15.74
N ILE A 181 3.93 11.61 -15.67
CA ILE A 181 2.91 11.41 -14.63
C ILE A 181 1.59 10.94 -15.25
N PRO A 182 1.06 9.78 -14.81
CA PRO A 182 -0.27 9.31 -15.17
C PRO A 182 -1.37 10.21 -14.61
N LYS A 183 -2.51 10.27 -15.30
CA LYS A 183 -3.67 11.08 -14.90
C LYS A 183 -4.19 10.73 -13.50
N SER A 184 -4.16 9.46 -13.11
CA SER A 184 -4.57 9.00 -11.78
C SER A 184 -3.72 9.61 -10.66
N VAL A 185 -2.41 9.71 -10.87
CA VAL A 185 -1.48 10.36 -9.92
C VAL A 185 -1.74 11.86 -9.85
N GLU A 186 -1.93 12.52 -10.99
CA GLU A 186 -2.28 13.95 -11.03
C GLU A 186 -3.54 14.24 -10.20
N LEU A 187 -4.60 13.45 -10.40
CA LEU A 187 -5.85 13.61 -9.67
C LEU A 187 -5.68 13.32 -8.19
N ASN A 188 -4.96 12.25 -7.82
CA ASN A 188 -4.64 11.96 -6.42
C ASN A 188 -3.92 13.13 -5.72
N ILE A 189 -2.89 13.72 -6.36
CA ILE A 189 -2.16 14.86 -5.80
C ILE A 189 -3.07 16.08 -5.67
N LYS A 190 -3.95 16.34 -6.65
CA LYS A 190 -4.95 17.42 -6.57
C LYS A 190 -5.92 17.22 -5.40
N LEU A 191 -6.43 16.00 -5.21
CA LEU A 191 -7.28 15.68 -4.06
C LEU A 191 -6.56 15.94 -2.74
N LEU A 192 -5.30 15.51 -2.63
CA LEU A 192 -4.49 15.73 -1.43
C LEU A 192 -4.21 17.22 -1.17
N LEU A 193 -4.01 18.03 -2.22
CA LEU A 193 -3.87 19.48 -2.12
C LEU A 193 -5.15 20.14 -1.59
N ASN A 194 -6.32 19.73 -2.10
CA ASN A 194 -7.60 20.24 -1.62
C ASN A 194 -7.85 19.84 -0.17
N ILE A 195 -7.56 18.58 0.20
CA ILE A 195 -7.62 18.13 1.60
C ILE A 195 -6.72 19.02 2.46
N ARG A 196 -5.46 19.26 2.06
CA ARG A 196 -4.54 20.15 2.80
C ARG A 196 -5.12 21.56 2.97
N ASP A 197 -5.60 22.17 1.89
CA ASP A 197 -6.08 23.56 1.90
C ASP A 197 -7.35 23.74 2.72
N ASP A 198 -8.28 22.78 2.64
CA ASP A 198 -9.52 22.81 3.42
C ASP A 198 -9.30 22.31 4.86
N SER A 199 -8.28 21.48 5.10
CA SER A 199 -8.01 20.87 6.41
C SER A 199 -7.69 21.85 7.53
N VAL A 200 -7.13 23.01 7.20
CA VAL A 200 -6.84 24.08 8.16
C VAL A 200 -8.13 24.65 8.79
N HIS A 201 -9.29 24.44 8.17
CA HIS A 201 -10.58 24.97 8.61
C HIS A 201 -11.49 23.95 9.31
N PHE A 202 -11.03 22.71 9.51
CA PHE A 202 -11.84 21.66 10.13
C PHE A 202 -11.72 21.63 11.65
N ILE A 203 -12.85 21.34 12.30
CA ILE A 203 -12.89 20.85 13.68
C ILE A 203 -13.12 19.34 13.55
N HIS A 204 -12.15 18.56 14.03
CA HIS A 204 -12.09 17.10 13.95
C HIS A 204 -13.26 16.46 14.72
N ASP A 205 -13.88 15.42 14.12
CA ASP A 205 -14.72 14.38 14.78
C ASP A 205 -15.49 13.47 13.78
N ASP A 206 -15.36 13.62 12.45
CA ASP A 206 -16.08 12.76 11.50
C ASP A 206 -15.27 11.58 10.96
N VAL A 207 -15.80 10.39 11.25
CA VAL A 207 -15.31 9.10 10.78
C VAL A 207 -15.37 8.99 9.24
N GLU A 208 -16.40 9.51 8.59
CA GLU A 208 -16.57 9.39 7.13
C GLU A 208 -15.47 10.16 6.37
N LEU A 209 -15.18 11.38 6.80
CA LEU A 209 -14.10 12.18 6.23
C LEU A 209 -12.73 11.51 6.51
N SER A 210 -12.54 10.97 7.71
CA SER A 210 -11.31 10.27 8.10
C SER A 210 -11.04 9.05 7.23
N ILE A 211 -12.10 8.26 6.92
CA ILE A 211 -12.01 7.12 5.99
C ILE A 211 -11.59 7.60 4.60
N GLN A 212 -12.22 8.64 4.07
CA GLN A 212 -11.90 9.15 2.73
C GLN A 212 -10.48 9.71 2.63
N ILE A 213 -10.01 10.43 3.66
CA ILE A 213 -8.62 10.88 3.76
C ILE A 213 -7.67 9.67 3.81
N GLN A 214 -8.01 8.62 4.54
CA GLN A 214 -7.22 7.39 4.58
C GLN A 214 -7.14 6.71 3.20
N GLU A 215 -8.26 6.60 2.49
CA GLU A 215 -8.33 5.94 1.19
C GLU A 215 -7.49 6.69 0.14
N ILE A 216 -7.63 8.02 0.07
CA ILE A 216 -6.84 8.90 -0.81
C ILE A 216 -5.37 8.91 -0.39
N GLY A 217 -5.09 8.96 0.91
CA GLY A 217 -3.74 8.96 1.47
C GLY A 217 -2.99 7.66 1.20
N THR A 218 -3.67 6.51 1.30
CA THR A 218 -3.09 5.20 1.00
C THR A 218 -2.74 5.10 -0.48
N ALA A 219 -3.64 5.55 -1.37
CA ALA A 219 -3.37 5.66 -2.80
C ALA A 219 -2.16 6.57 -3.09
N SER A 220 -2.09 7.69 -2.38
CA SER A 220 -0.98 8.65 -2.52
C SER A 220 0.36 8.03 -2.15
N LEU A 221 0.43 7.27 -1.06
CA LEU A 221 1.63 6.56 -0.66
C LEU A 221 2.05 5.51 -1.69
N GLN A 222 1.11 4.70 -2.18
CA GLN A 222 1.41 3.71 -3.21
C GLN A 222 1.95 4.38 -4.48
N ASN A 223 1.28 5.43 -4.96
CA ASN A 223 1.71 6.18 -6.13
C ASN A 223 3.11 6.80 -5.93
N PHE A 224 3.37 7.37 -4.75
CA PHE A 224 4.65 7.97 -4.39
C PHE A 224 5.77 6.93 -4.43
N MET A 225 5.57 5.76 -3.80
CA MET A 225 6.55 4.68 -3.81
C MET A 225 6.82 4.18 -5.22
N SER A 226 5.77 3.91 -6.01
CA SER A 226 5.88 3.45 -7.40
C SER A 226 6.70 4.43 -8.25
N LEU A 227 6.42 5.74 -8.15
CA LEU A 227 7.19 6.74 -8.90
C LEU A 227 8.60 6.93 -8.37
N ALA A 228 8.83 6.86 -7.06
CA ALA A 228 10.17 6.94 -6.49
C ALA A 228 11.06 5.76 -6.92
N MET A 229 10.50 4.54 -6.96
CA MET A 229 11.18 3.36 -7.50
C MET A 229 11.48 3.52 -8.99
N ASN A 230 10.49 3.95 -9.79
CA ASN A 230 10.65 4.09 -11.23
C ASN A 230 11.64 5.21 -11.60
N TRP A 231 11.56 6.36 -10.93
CA TRP A 231 12.38 7.53 -11.27
C TRP A 231 13.77 7.49 -10.65
N PHE A 232 13.95 6.92 -9.46
CA PHE A 232 15.21 7.00 -8.72
C PHE A 232 15.78 5.64 -8.30
N SER A 233 15.10 4.54 -8.62
CA SER A 233 15.48 3.19 -8.20
C SER A 233 15.71 3.10 -6.68
N TYR A 234 14.89 3.83 -5.92
CA TYR A 234 14.97 3.86 -4.47
C TYR A 234 14.41 2.56 -3.87
N ASP A 235 15.07 2.04 -2.84
CA ASP A 235 14.65 0.82 -2.16
C ASP A 235 13.86 1.12 -0.89
N PHE A 236 12.60 0.69 -0.86
CA PHE A 236 11.68 0.87 0.26
C PHE A 236 11.60 -0.33 1.21
N THR A 237 12.31 -1.42 0.96
CA THR A 237 12.24 -2.67 1.76
C THR A 237 12.55 -2.47 3.24
N GLN A 238 13.31 -1.44 3.59
CA GLN A 238 13.69 -1.10 4.95
C GLN A 238 12.58 -0.41 5.77
N PHE A 239 11.44 -0.07 5.16
CA PHE A 239 10.42 0.77 5.77
C PHE A 239 9.03 0.11 5.73
N ASN A 240 8.24 0.39 6.76
CA ASN A 240 6.84 -0.04 6.85
C ASN A 240 5.90 1.04 6.30
N PHE A 241 5.67 1.03 5.00
CA PHE A 241 4.79 2.00 4.32
C PHE A 241 3.32 1.56 4.35
N TYR A 242 2.65 1.74 5.48
CA TYR A 242 1.19 1.60 5.56
C TYR A 242 0.58 2.61 6.52
N LEU A 243 -0.62 3.09 6.18
CA LEU A 243 -1.46 3.85 7.09
C LEU A 243 -2.28 2.88 7.93
N MET A 244 -2.34 3.11 9.24
CA MET A 244 -3.17 2.31 10.12
C MET A 244 -4.65 2.54 9.80
N PRO A 245 -5.44 1.48 9.66
CA PRO A 245 -6.86 1.58 9.42
C PRO A 245 -7.59 2.37 10.52
N VAL A 246 -8.43 3.33 10.10
CA VAL A 246 -9.33 4.10 10.98
C VAL A 246 -10.22 3.17 11.82
N SER A 247 -10.56 1.98 11.31
CA SER A 247 -11.33 0.95 12.02
C SER A 247 -10.70 0.46 13.33
N PHE A 248 -9.39 0.67 13.54
CA PHE A 248 -8.72 0.30 14.79
C PHE A 248 -8.87 1.35 15.90
N PHE A 249 -9.25 2.59 15.57
CA PHE A 249 -9.31 3.70 16.54
C PHE A 249 -10.72 3.98 17.07
N HIS A 250 -11.77 3.76 16.26
CA HIS A 250 -13.12 4.27 16.57
C HIS A 250 -14.12 3.22 17.07
N LEU A 251 -13.66 2.15 17.75
CA LEU A 251 -14.59 1.18 18.35
C LEU A 251 -15.40 1.75 19.54
N SER A 252 -15.03 2.92 20.07
CA SER A 252 -15.57 3.44 21.34
C SER A 252 -16.32 4.78 21.25
N ASP A 253 -16.07 5.61 20.23
CA ASP A 253 -16.44 7.05 20.23
C ASP A 253 -17.55 7.41 19.24
N VAL A 254 -18.54 6.53 19.05
CA VAL A 254 -19.68 6.76 18.11
C VAL A 254 -20.72 7.76 18.66
N THR A 255 -20.29 8.80 19.36
CA THR A 255 -21.16 9.94 19.71
C THR A 255 -20.77 11.15 18.88
N SER A 256 -21.06 11.08 17.58
CA SER A 256 -20.91 12.20 16.66
C SER A 256 -21.99 13.26 16.94
N PHE A 257 -21.67 14.28 17.72
CA PHE A 257 -22.37 15.56 17.62
C PHE A 257 -21.70 16.37 16.51
N SER A 258 -22.08 16.09 15.26
CA SER A 258 -21.62 16.86 14.11
C SER A 258 -22.18 18.28 14.20
N ILE A 259 -21.34 19.25 14.59
CA ILE A 259 -21.61 20.66 14.35
C ILE A 259 -21.51 20.86 12.84
N ASP A 260 -22.64 21.24 12.24
CA ASP A 260 -22.81 21.40 10.80
C ASP A 260 -21.79 22.41 10.25
N ASN A 261 -20.83 21.92 9.46
CA ASN A 261 -19.83 22.76 8.80
C ASN A 261 -19.96 22.54 7.28
N GLN A 262 -20.65 23.46 6.60
CA GLN A 262 -20.92 23.42 5.15
C GLN A 262 -19.65 23.18 4.30
N VAL A 263 -18.48 23.62 4.78
CA VAL A 263 -17.20 23.42 4.10
C VAL A 263 -16.86 21.94 3.94
N LYS A 264 -17.16 21.13 4.97
CA LYS A 264 -16.86 19.70 4.98
C LYS A 264 -17.76 18.92 4.02
N SER A 265 -19.07 19.19 4.01
CA SER A 265 -20.00 18.52 3.09
C SER A 265 -19.67 18.84 1.62
N ASN A 266 -19.22 20.07 1.35
CA ASN A 266 -18.71 20.46 0.05
C ASN A 266 -17.44 19.67 -0.32
N LEU A 267 -16.46 19.55 0.58
CA LEU A 267 -15.26 18.75 0.31
C LEU A 267 -15.62 17.28 0.05
N LEU A 268 -16.39 16.66 0.94
CA LEU A 268 -16.72 15.23 0.83
C LEU A 268 -17.51 14.91 -0.44
N SER A 269 -18.45 15.78 -0.83
CA SER A 269 -19.16 15.64 -2.11
C SER A 269 -18.24 15.82 -3.32
N TYR A 270 -17.26 16.72 -3.23
CA TYR A 270 -16.25 16.92 -4.26
C TYR A 270 -15.30 15.72 -4.40
N LEU A 271 -14.81 15.16 -3.29
CA LEU A 271 -13.95 13.97 -3.27
C LEU A 271 -14.66 12.78 -3.95
N LYS A 272 -15.87 12.46 -3.49
CA LYS A 272 -16.69 11.37 -4.05
C LYS A 272 -17.02 11.57 -5.53
N LYS A 273 -17.23 12.82 -5.96
CA LYS A 273 -17.49 13.13 -7.37
C LYS A 273 -16.28 12.76 -8.24
N ILE A 274 -15.08 13.14 -7.83
CA ILE A 274 -13.86 12.82 -8.58
C ILE A 274 -13.57 11.32 -8.59
N GLU A 275 -13.76 10.64 -7.47
CA GLU A 275 -13.61 9.18 -7.40
C GLU A 275 -14.55 8.48 -8.42
N LYS A 276 -15.81 8.92 -8.47
CA LYS A 276 -16.81 8.35 -9.39
C LYS A 276 -16.54 8.65 -10.86
N GLU A 277 -16.03 9.84 -11.17
CA GLU A 277 -15.70 10.22 -12.55
C GLU A 277 -14.58 9.35 -13.16
N GLU A 278 -13.74 8.76 -12.32
CA GLU A 278 -12.54 8.01 -12.73
C GLU A 278 -12.59 6.51 -12.40
N GLU A 279 -13.75 5.96 -12.01
CA GLU A 279 -13.96 4.51 -11.89
C GLU A 279 -13.60 3.73 -13.17
N ASN A 280 -13.56 4.42 -14.32
CA ASN A 280 -13.24 3.84 -15.63
C ASN A 280 -11.75 3.92 -16.02
N CYS A 281 -10.89 4.56 -15.21
CA CYS A 281 -9.46 4.67 -15.51
C CYS A 281 -8.70 3.44 -14.96
N ASN A 282 -8.58 2.41 -15.82
CA ASN A 282 -7.89 1.16 -15.50
C ASN A 282 -6.35 1.28 -15.66
N ASP A 283 -5.68 2.11 -14.85
CA ASP A 283 -4.23 1.96 -14.67
C ASP A 283 -3.98 0.96 -13.53
N PRO A 284 -3.42 -0.24 -13.79
CA PRO A 284 -3.20 -1.24 -12.76
C PRO A 284 -2.13 -0.83 -11.74
N ASN A 285 -1.27 0.15 -12.07
CA ASN A 285 -0.13 0.51 -11.23
C ASN A 285 -0.41 1.71 -10.31
N PHE A 286 -1.40 2.54 -10.66
CA PHE A 286 -1.68 3.81 -9.98
C PHE A 286 -3.16 3.98 -9.69
N ALA A 287 -3.48 4.40 -8.47
CA ALA A 287 -4.84 4.56 -8.00
C ALA A 287 -5.11 5.99 -7.53
N ILE A 288 -6.35 6.46 -7.67
CA ILE A 288 -6.77 7.75 -7.10
C ILE A 288 -7.07 7.60 -5.60
N SER A 289 -7.71 6.49 -5.25
CA SER A 289 -8.16 6.15 -3.90
C SER A 289 -8.09 4.64 -3.70
N LEU A 290 -7.70 4.18 -2.50
CA LEU A 290 -7.55 2.77 -2.17
C LEU A 290 -8.35 2.41 -0.94
N LYS A 291 -9.38 1.58 -1.14
CA LYS A 291 -10.23 1.10 -0.06
C LYS A 291 -9.65 -0.13 0.63
N LEU A 292 -9.37 0.01 1.91
CA LEU A 292 -8.83 -1.07 2.73
C LEU A 292 -9.94 -1.72 3.56
N LYS A 293 -10.28 -2.98 3.25
CA LYS A 293 -11.23 -3.78 4.03
C LYS A 293 -10.48 -4.65 5.03
N THR A 294 -10.67 -4.39 6.32
CA THR A 294 -10.13 -5.23 7.41
C THR A 294 -11.20 -6.19 7.92
N LYS A 295 -10.87 -7.47 8.03
CA LYS A 295 -11.72 -8.48 8.65
C LYS A 295 -10.95 -9.16 9.77
N LEU A 296 -11.41 -8.99 11.01
CA LEU A 296 -10.87 -9.73 12.15
C LEU A 296 -11.50 -11.12 12.16
N VAL A 297 -10.68 -12.14 12.01
CA VAL A 297 -11.11 -13.55 12.04
C VAL A 297 -10.57 -14.19 13.31
N LYS A 298 -11.40 -14.98 14.00
CA LYS A 298 -10.94 -15.76 15.16
C LYS A 298 -10.00 -16.85 14.66
N THR A 299 -8.88 -17.05 15.36
CA THR A 299 -7.80 -18.01 15.01
C THR A 299 -8.27 -19.46 14.80
N THR A 300 -9.48 -19.80 15.25
CA THR A 300 -10.08 -21.15 15.13
C THR A 300 -10.78 -21.41 13.80
N ALA A 301 -10.90 -20.42 12.91
CA ALA A 301 -11.48 -20.62 11.60
C ALA A 301 -10.36 -20.92 10.60
N ASP A 302 -10.08 -22.21 10.38
CA ASP A 302 -9.34 -22.65 9.19
C ASP A 302 -10.06 -22.08 7.95
N GLU A 303 -9.28 -21.45 7.07
CA GLU A 303 -9.77 -20.85 5.84
C GLU A 303 -10.43 -21.90 4.96
N ALA A 304 -11.75 -22.07 5.12
CA ALA A 304 -12.54 -22.88 4.23
C ALA A 304 -12.46 -22.27 2.82
N LEU A 305 -11.80 -22.98 1.92
CA LEU A 305 -11.77 -22.77 0.47
C LEU A 305 -13.12 -22.22 -0.02
N GLN A 306 -13.10 -20.97 -0.48
CA GLN A 306 -14.27 -20.26 -0.98
C GLN A 306 -14.62 -20.79 -2.38
N VAL A 307 -15.51 -21.78 -2.47
CA VAL A 307 -16.00 -22.28 -3.76
C VAL A 307 -17.17 -21.42 -4.23
N ARG A 308 -17.00 -20.76 -5.39
CA ARG A 308 -18.06 -20.05 -6.10
C ARG A 308 -19.09 -21.05 -6.63
N LEU A 309 -20.37 -20.83 -6.31
CA LEU A 309 -21.49 -21.52 -6.97
C LEU A 309 -22.59 -20.51 -7.33
N THR A 310 -22.31 -19.64 -8.32
CA THR A 310 -23.35 -18.86 -9.00
C THR A 310 -22.95 -18.60 -10.45
N ASN A 311 -23.90 -18.70 -11.38
CA ASN A 311 -23.69 -18.53 -12.83
C ASN A 311 -24.04 -17.12 -13.36
N ASP A 312 -24.14 -16.10 -12.51
CA ASP A 312 -24.60 -14.76 -12.93
C ASP A 312 -23.64 -13.64 -12.44
N PRO A 313 -23.09 -12.77 -13.32
CA PRO A 313 -22.06 -11.79 -12.96
C PRO A 313 -22.56 -10.47 -12.34
N GLU A 314 -23.86 -10.16 -12.38
CA GLU A 314 -24.40 -8.85 -11.90
C GLU A 314 -25.29 -8.94 -10.64
N ALA A 315 -25.47 -10.12 -10.05
CA ALA A 315 -26.24 -10.24 -8.81
C ALA A 315 -25.46 -9.68 -7.60
N PRO A 316 -26.08 -8.88 -6.70
CA PRO A 316 -25.43 -8.42 -5.48
C PRO A 316 -24.97 -9.60 -4.62
N GLU A 317 -23.77 -9.46 -4.06
CA GLU A 317 -23.04 -10.46 -3.29
C GLU A 317 -23.80 -10.80 -1.98
N ILE A 318 -24.73 -11.76 -2.03
CA ILE A 318 -25.32 -12.33 -0.81
C ILE A 318 -24.38 -13.44 -0.33
N VAL A 319 -23.43 -13.05 0.51
CA VAL A 319 -22.53 -13.94 1.23
C VAL A 319 -23.35 -14.77 2.21
N PHE A 320 -23.59 -16.04 1.91
CA PHE A 320 -24.03 -16.98 2.92
C PHE A 320 -22.81 -17.73 3.43
N SER A 321 -22.29 -17.33 4.59
CA SER A 321 -21.59 -18.29 5.44
C SER A 321 -22.56 -19.42 5.75
N GLU A 322 -22.13 -20.69 5.74
CA GLU A 322 -23.00 -21.82 6.09
C GLU A 322 -23.58 -21.66 7.50
N GLU A 323 -22.85 -20.98 8.39
CA GLU A 323 -23.30 -20.58 9.74
C GLU A 323 -24.41 -19.51 9.68
N GLU A 324 -24.31 -18.57 8.74
CA GLU A 324 -25.29 -17.50 8.54
C GLU A 324 -26.58 -18.03 7.92
N ALA A 325 -26.47 -19.04 7.06
CA ALA A 325 -27.61 -19.78 6.55
C ALA A 325 -28.28 -20.66 7.64
N LEU A 326 -27.56 -21.03 8.71
CA LEU A 326 -28.11 -21.74 9.87
C LEU A 326 -28.69 -20.80 10.94
N ARG A 327 -28.38 -19.49 10.95
CA ARG A 327 -29.05 -18.52 11.86
C ARG A 327 -30.57 -18.53 11.71
N ASN A 328 -31.06 -18.77 10.50
CA ASN A 328 -32.49 -18.88 10.21
C ASN A 328 -33.11 -20.22 10.65
N TYR A 329 -32.29 -21.22 10.99
CA TYR A 329 -32.72 -22.55 11.45
C TYR A 329 -32.09 -22.85 12.82
N PRO A 330 -32.49 -22.13 13.87
CA PRO A 330 -31.81 -22.15 15.16
C PRO A 330 -31.97 -23.46 15.93
N ASN A 331 -32.98 -24.28 15.62
CA ASN A 331 -33.34 -25.41 16.47
C ASN A 331 -33.02 -26.77 15.85
N ASP A 332 -32.42 -27.65 16.66
CA ASP A 332 -32.30 -29.07 16.36
C ASP A 332 -33.59 -29.86 16.68
N TYR A 333 -33.65 -31.12 16.23
CA TYR A 333 -34.78 -32.02 16.50
C TYR A 333 -35.11 -32.13 18.01
N TYR A 334 -34.08 -32.27 18.85
CA TYR A 334 -34.26 -32.38 20.30
C TYR A 334 -34.78 -31.08 20.93
N GLU A 335 -34.32 -29.94 20.43
CA GLU A 335 -34.73 -28.62 20.91
C GLU A 335 -36.18 -28.30 20.51
N ILE A 336 -36.56 -28.61 19.27
CA ILE A 336 -37.95 -28.52 18.82
C ILE A 336 -38.87 -29.39 19.69
N ILE A 337 -38.47 -30.61 20.00
CA ILE A 337 -39.25 -31.47 20.91
C ILE A 337 -39.37 -30.84 22.30
N ALA A 338 -38.30 -30.25 22.82
CA ALA A 338 -38.34 -29.58 24.12
C ALA A 338 -39.30 -28.37 24.12
N ILE A 339 -39.33 -27.60 23.03
CA ILE A 339 -40.29 -26.51 22.82
C ILE A 339 -41.72 -27.07 22.76
N PHE A 340 -41.96 -28.12 21.97
CA PHE A 340 -43.29 -28.72 21.83
C PHE A 340 -43.83 -29.29 23.15
N LYS A 341 -42.98 -29.94 23.95
CA LYS A 341 -43.36 -30.43 25.29
C LYS A 341 -43.79 -29.32 26.24
N LYS A 342 -43.22 -28.11 26.09
CA LYS A 342 -43.56 -26.95 26.91
C LYS A 342 -44.80 -26.21 26.40
N ARG A 343 -45.04 -26.23 25.08
CA ARG A 343 -46.04 -25.40 24.41
C ARG A 343 -47.39 -26.06 24.21
N TYR A 344 -47.45 -27.39 24.12
CA TYR A 344 -48.70 -28.12 23.81
C TYR A 344 -49.09 -29.09 24.92
N THR A 345 -50.38 -29.09 25.28
CA THR A 345 -50.95 -29.96 26.34
C THR A 345 -51.10 -31.41 25.88
N ASN A 346 -51.41 -31.61 24.59
CA ASN A 346 -51.70 -32.90 23.98
C ASN A 346 -50.49 -33.53 23.25
N PHE A 347 -49.29 -32.99 23.46
CA PHE A 347 -48.09 -33.46 22.77
C PHE A 347 -47.63 -34.85 23.24
N LYS A 348 -47.53 -35.78 22.29
CA LYS A 348 -46.90 -37.10 22.47
C LYS A 348 -46.00 -37.40 21.29
N GLN A 349 -44.80 -37.93 21.57
CA GLN A 349 -43.89 -38.44 20.54
C GLN A 349 -44.44 -39.78 20.01
N ASN A 350 -45.30 -39.71 19.01
CA ASN A 350 -45.96 -40.85 18.40
C ASN A 350 -45.77 -40.85 16.87
N THR A 351 -46.33 -41.85 16.20
CA THR A 351 -46.32 -41.97 14.74
C THR A 351 -46.93 -40.75 14.04
N LYS A 352 -47.91 -40.06 14.66
CA LYS A 352 -48.50 -38.84 14.10
C LYS A 352 -47.48 -37.70 14.03
N LEU A 353 -46.74 -37.44 15.10
CA LEU A 353 -45.65 -36.45 15.11
C LEU A 353 -44.63 -36.72 14.00
N HIS A 354 -44.20 -37.98 13.85
CA HIS A 354 -43.24 -38.34 12.81
C HIS A 354 -43.80 -38.13 11.39
N ASN A 355 -45.09 -38.38 11.17
CA ASN A 355 -45.74 -38.11 9.88
C ASN A 355 -45.83 -36.61 9.59
N HIS A 356 -46.19 -35.79 10.58
CA HIS A 356 -46.18 -34.33 10.46
C HIS A 356 -44.78 -33.79 10.16
N MET A 357 -43.76 -34.23 10.92
CA MET A 357 -42.36 -33.86 10.64
C MET A 357 -41.89 -34.32 9.25
N ARG A 358 -42.35 -35.48 8.76
CA ARG A 358 -42.05 -35.96 7.41
C ARG A 358 -42.69 -35.08 6.34
N SER A 359 -43.93 -34.63 6.53
CA SER A 359 -44.58 -33.69 5.61
C SER A 359 -43.82 -32.36 5.49
N LEU A 360 -43.30 -31.84 6.60
CA LEU A 360 -42.48 -30.62 6.61
C LEU A 360 -41.14 -30.78 5.89
N LYS A 361 -40.58 -31.98 5.89
CA LYS A 361 -39.34 -32.27 5.15
C LYS A 361 -39.55 -32.25 3.63
N ILE A 362 -40.77 -32.51 3.15
CA ILE A 362 -41.12 -32.42 1.72
C ILE A 362 -41.16 -30.96 1.28
N ASP A 363 -41.65 -30.06 2.13
CA ASP A 363 -41.71 -28.61 1.89
C ASP A 363 -40.31 -27.94 1.94
N GLY A 364 -39.24 -28.70 2.21
CA GLY A 364 -37.85 -28.31 2.04
C GLY A 364 -37.41 -27.10 2.88
N GLU A 365 -36.68 -26.19 2.22
CA GLU A 365 -36.01 -25.03 2.84
C GLU A 365 -36.97 -24.10 3.58
N LYS A 366 -38.29 -24.14 3.32
CA LYS A 366 -39.26 -23.31 4.04
C LYS A 366 -39.35 -23.63 5.53
N TYR A 367 -39.06 -24.88 5.92
CA TYR A 367 -39.24 -25.37 7.30
C TYR A 367 -38.01 -26.06 7.88
N CYS A 368 -37.19 -26.74 7.05
CA CYS A 368 -36.02 -27.45 7.54
C CYS A 368 -34.85 -27.42 6.56
N LYS A 369 -33.64 -27.46 7.11
CA LYS A 369 -32.39 -27.53 6.36
C LYS A 369 -31.60 -28.77 6.78
N VAL A 370 -31.14 -29.56 5.81
CA VAL A 370 -30.31 -30.75 6.07
C VAL A 370 -28.85 -30.39 5.89
N ARG A 371 -28.07 -30.51 6.96
CA ARG A 371 -26.61 -30.41 6.93
C ARG A 371 -26.03 -31.81 6.77
N ARG A 372 -25.18 -31.99 5.77
CA ARG A 372 -24.43 -33.23 5.53
C ARG A 372 -23.00 -33.07 6.02
N LEU A 373 -22.40 -34.16 6.50
CA LEU A 373 -20.98 -34.17 6.89
C LEU A 373 -20.09 -33.94 5.66
N ASP A 374 -20.40 -34.63 4.55
CA ASP A 374 -19.79 -34.42 3.24
C ASP A 374 -20.87 -33.94 2.25
N PRO A 375 -20.80 -32.69 1.75
CA PRO A 375 -21.82 -32.13 0.84
C PRO A 375 -21.95 -32.89 -0.48
N GLU A 376 -20.84 -33.41 -1.02
CA GLU A 376 -20.80 -34.12 -2.31
C GLU A 376 -21.33 -35.55 -2.25
N ASN A 377 -21.42 -36.15 -1.05
CA ASN A 377 -21.90 -37.53 -0.88
C ASN A 377 -23.34 -37.55 -0.35
N PRO A 378 -24.33 -38.02 -1.13
CA PRO A 378 -25.74 -38.10 -0.71
C PRO A 378 -26.01 -39.01 0.49
N ASN A 379 -25.11 -39.96 0.75
CA ASN A 379 -25.22 -40.95 1.82
C ASN A 379 -24.41 -40.59 3.06
N SER A 380 -23.81 -39.40 3.12
CA SER A 380 -23.06 -38.96 4.30
C SER A 380 -23.99 -38.73 5.50
N ILE A 381 -23.41 -38.88 6.70
CA ILE A 381 -24.12 -38.62 7.95
C ILE A 381 -24.68 -37.21 7.90
N ASN A 382 -25.96 -37.06 8.22
CA ASN A 382 -26.65 -35.78 8.12
C ASN A 382 -27.39 -35.42 9.41
N LYS A 383 -27.62 -34.12 9.60
CA LYS A 383 -28.36 -33.53 10.71
C LYS A 383 -29.36 -32.52 10.16
N THR A 384 -30.60 -32.55 10.65
CA THR A 384 -31.66 -31.64 10.21
C THR A 384 -31.88 -30.53 11.23
N PHE A 385 -31.82 -29.28 10.76
CA PHE A 385 -32.13 -28.07 11.51
C PHE A 385 -33.49 -27.51 11.09
N TYR A 386 -34.19 -26.85 12.01
CA TYR A 386 -35.57 -26.42 11.86
C TYR A 386 -35.72 -24.91 12.07
N HIS A 387 -36.52 -24.27 11.20
CA HIS A 387 -36.89 -22.86 11.33
C HIS A 387 -38.04 -22.71 12.35
N ASN A 388 -38.12 -21.56 13.01
CA ASN A 388 -39.23 -21.24 13.94
C ASN A 388 -40.64 -21.36 13.32
N ARG A 389 -40.80 -21.27 11.99
CA ARG A 389 -42.09 -21.44 11.28
C ARG A 389 -42.66 -22.84 11.43
N VAL A 390 -41.82 -23.81 11.78
CA VAL A 390 -42.26 -25.17 12.13
C VAL A 390 -43.21 -25.11 13.31
N ILE A 391 -42.94 -24.25 14.31
CA ILE A 391 -43.77 -24.14 15.50
C ILE A 391 -45.14 -23.58 15.14
N ASP A 392 -45.19 -22.58 14.26
CA ASP A 392 -46.47 -21.98 13.81
C ASP A 392 -47.35 -23.00 13.10
N LYS A 393 -46.76 -23.84 12.22
CA LYS A 393 -47.51 -24.91 11.52
C LYS A 393 -47.95 -26.02 12.46
N PHE A 394 -47.21 -26.27 13.54
CA PHE A 394 -47.59 -27.24 14.56
C PHE A 394 -48.71 -26.72 15.49
N ASP A 395 -48.90 -25.40 15.60
CA ASP A 395 -50.04 -24.83 16.32
C ASP A 395 -51.39 -25.13 15.64
N GLU A 396 -51.40 -25.46 14.34
CA GLU A 396 -52.62 -25.89 13.63
C GLU A 396 -53.03 -27.34 13.98
N TRP A 397 -52.10 -28.14 14.50
CA TRP A 397 -52.28 -29.57 14.73
C TRP A 397 -52.34 -29.95 16.22
N TYR A 398 -51.86 -29.08 17.10
CA TYR A 398 -51.76 -29.33 18.54
C TYR A 398 -52.35 -28.17 19.33
N ASP A 399 -52.94 -28.49 20.48
CA ASP A 399 -53.61 -27.51 21.32
C ASP A 399 -52.59 -26.86 22.25
N ARG A 400 -52.51 -25.53 22.19
CA ARG A 400 -51.61 -24.74 23.04
C ARG A 400 -52.01 -24.86 24.52
N VAL A 401 -51.01 -24.83 25.40
CA VAL A 401 -51.17 -24.70 26.86
C VAL A 401 -51.80 -23.36 27.22
#